data_AF-A0A0B6ZAZ9-F1
#
_entry.id   AF-A0A0B6ZAZ9-F1
#
_cell.length_a   1.000
_cell.length_b   1.000
_cell.length_c   1.000
_cell.angle_alpha   90.00
_cell.angle_beta   90.00
_cell.angle_gamma   90.00
#
_symmetry.space_group_name_H-M   'P 1'
#
loop_
_entity.id
_entity.type
_entity.pdbx_description
1 polymer ?
#
loop_
_entity_poly.entity_id
_entity_poly.type
_entity_poly.pdbx_seq_one_letter_code
_entity_poly.pdbx_strand_id
1 'polypeptide(L)'
;VKKRYRDVLGTLFVLFSKLISLAICIIVVYYFYAIIGMEIFLDISLKNCCKNTSVESFYKFNNTTDSGYYYLNSFDNIFISGVTLFELTVVNNWFIIMEGFASAVSEWSRVYFMSFYIVMMVVMNIIVAFVLESFIFRISYRRQMHLDDINDHGVYKEEITLTEDEMHMVSVHSAPVTGQFIASQTEPGLYAFHGERNRGREDFSLRMYHD
;
A
#
# COMPACT_ATOMS: atom_id res chain seq x y z
N VAL A 1 21.51 17.10 7.86
CA VAL A 1 20.44 16.14 8.19
C VAL A 1 21.09 14.78 8.47
N LYS A 2 20.91 14.20 9.67
CA LYS A 2 21.66 13.02 10.17
C LYS A 2 21.47 11.80 9.24
N LYS A 3 22.54 11.05 8.96
CA LYS A 3 22.55 9.80 8.18
C LYS A 3 21.39 8.84 8.56
N ARG A 4 21.13 8.71 9.86
CA ARG A 4 19.98 7.93 10.41
C ARG A 4 18.61 8.37 9.90
N TYR A 5 18.35 9.67 9.69
CA TYR A 5 17.07 10.13 9.15
C TYR A 5 16.88 9.71 7.69
N ARG A 6 17.96 9.72 6.89
CA ARG A 6 17.92 9.28 5.50
C ARG A 6 17.67 7.77 5.40
N ASP A 7 18.27 6.98 6.28
CA ASP A 7 18.08 5.52 6.30
C ASP A 7 16.65 5.15 6.75
N VAL A 8 16.10 5.86 7.74
CA VAL A 8 14.70 5.66 8.19
C VAL A 8 13.70 6.15 7.15
N LEU A 9 13.89 7.33 6.56
CA LEU A 9 12.97 7.86 5.54
C LEU A 9 13.04 7.07 4.23
N GLY A 10 14.22 6.61 3.83
CA GLY A 10 14.39 5.76 2.64
C GLY A 10 13.69 4.41 2.81
N THR A 11 13.79 3.79 3.99
CA THR A 11 13.06 2.55 4.29
C THR A 11 11.55 2.77 4.37
N LEU A 12 11.09 3.89 4.96
CA LEU A 12 9.68 4.31 4.98
C LEU A 12 9.12 4.51 3.57
N PHE A 13 9.83 5.21 2.69
CA PHE A 13 9.37 5.49 1.32
C PHE A 13 9.26 4.22 0.48
N VAL A 14 10.21 3.28 0.63
CA VAL A 14 10.14 1.97 -0.04
C VAL A 14 8.92 1.16 0.44
N LEU A 15 8.55 1.28 1.72
CA LEU A 15 7.35 0.64 2.28
C LEU A 15 6.07 1.39 1.91
N PHE A 16 6.14 2.71 1.78
CA PHE A 16 5.02 3.58 1.44
C PHE A 16 4.39 3.23 0.09
N SER A 17 5.21 2.89 -0.91
CA SER A 17 4.72 2.42 -2.21
C SER A 17 3.79 1.20 -2.08
N LYS A 18 4.04 0.30 -1.12
CA LYS A 18 3.16 -0.84 -0.84
C LYS A 18 1.90 -0.45 -0.06
N LEU A 19 2.00 0.53 0.85
CA LEU A 19 0.85 1.05 1.59
C LEU A 19 -0.18 1.73 0.67
N ILE A 20 0.27 2.37 -0.41
CA ILE A 20 -0.63 2.98 -1.41
C ILE A 20 -1.56 1.92 -2.02
N SER A 21 -1.04 0.75 -2.41
CA SER A 21 -1.87 -0.31 -2.99
C SER A 21 -2.95 -0.79 -2.02
N LEU A 22 -2.69 -0.76 -0.72
CA LEU A 22 -3.63 -1.17 0.34
C LEU A 22 -4.66 -0.08 0.61
N ALA A 23 -4.23 1.18 0.60
CA ALA A 23 -5.13 2.32 0.70
C ALA A 23 -6.16 2.33 -0.43
N ILE A 24 -5.76 1.96 -1.66
CA ILE A 24 -6.68 1.83 -2.79
C ILE A 24 -7.77 0.78 -2.50
N CYS A 25 -7.41 -0.37 -1.94
CA CYS A 25 -8.39 -1.41 -1.58
C CYS A 25 -9.41 -0.89 -0.56
N ILE A 26 -8.96 -0.18 0.48
CA ILE A 26 -9.85 0.44 1.49
C ILE A 26 -10.77 1.48 0.83
N ILE A 27 -10.23 2.34 -0.03
CA ILE A 27 -11.01 3.38 -0.73
C ILE A 27 -12.11 2.75 -1.59
N VAL A 28 -11.85 1.62 -2.27
CA VAL A 28 -12.87 0.92 -3.07
C VAL A 28 -14.01 0.41 -2.18
N VAL A 29 -13.71 -0.18 -1.03
CA VAL A 29 -14.73 -0.63 -0.07
C VAL A 29 -15.53 0.55 0.48
N TYR A 30 -14.85 1.63 0.86
CA TYR A 30 -15.50 2.85 1.33
C TYR A 30 -16.40 3.45 0.26
N TYR A 31 -16.01 3.41 -1.01
CA TYR A 31 -16.82 3.95 -2.09
C TYR A 31 -18.18 3.25 -2.19
N PHE A 32 -18.22 1.91 -2.18
CA PHE A 32 -19.49 1.18 -2.22
C PHE A 32 -20.36 1.47 -0.99
N TYR A 33 -19.79 1.43 0.20
CA TYR A 33 -20.52 1.72 1.43
C TYR A 33 -20.98 3.18 1.51
N ALA A 34 -20.17 4.13 1.05
CA ALA A 34 -20.54 5.54 1.05
C ALA A 34 -21.72 5.81 0.12
N ILE A 35 -21.74 5.23 -1.08
CA ILE A 35 -22.89 5.36 -2.00
C ILE A 35 -24.15 4.77 -1.38
N ILE A 36 -24.08 3.55 -0.85
CA ILE A 36 -25.23 2.92 -0.17
C ILE A 36 -25.68 3.74 1.03
N GLY A 37 -24.75 4.24 1.84
CA GLY A 37 -25.02 5.08 3.00
C GLY A 37 -25.68 6.41 2.63
N MET A 38 -25.22 7.07 1.56
CA MET A 38 -25.86 8.31 1.07
C MET A 38 -27.30 8.06 0.61
N GLU A 39 -27.59 6.94 -0.07
CA GLU A 39 -28.96 6.63 -0.50
C GLU A 39 -29.92 6.31 0.66
N ILE A 40 -29.42 5.65 1.71
CA ILE A 40 -30.24 5.26 2.86
C ILE A 40 -30.37 6.41 3.87
N PHE A 41 -29.33 7.22 4.02
CA PHE A 41 -29.19 8.19 5.11
C PHE A 41 -29.12 9.66 4.66
N LEU A 42 -29.63 9.96 3.47
CA LEU A 42 -29.64 11.33 2.95
C LEU A 42 -30.51 12.26 3.82
N ASP A 43 -30.01 13.48 4.08
CA ASP A 43 -30.76 14.60 4.67
C ASP A 43 -31.30 14.35 6.10
N ILE A 44 -30.65 13.47 6.86
CA ILE A 44 -31.00 13.22 8.26
C ILE A 44 -30.26 14.20 9.18
N SER A 45 -31.03 15.06 9.84
CA SER A 45 -30.49 15.91 10.90
C SER A 45 -30.27 15.10 12.19
N LEU A 46 -29.01 14.78 12.48
CA LEU A 46 -28.59 14.19 13.76
C LEU A 46 -28.48 15.20 14.92
N LYS A 47 -28.70 16.50 14.66
CA LYS A 47 -28.63 17.54 15.71
C LYS A 47 -29.76 17.38 16.72
N ASN A 48 -29.43 17.25 18.01
CA ASN A 48 -30.40 17.01 19.09
C ASN A 48 -31.33 15.81 18.83
N CYS A 49 -30.84 14.80 18.10
CA CYS A 49 -31.56 13.56 17.89
C CYS A 49 -31.59 12.70 19.16
N CYS A 50 -32.20 11.51 19.04
CA CYS A 50 -31.86 10.40 19.91
C CYS A 50 -32.25 10.63 21.38
N LYS A 51 -33.37 11.33 21.61
CA LYS A 51 -33.91 11.65 22.94
C LYS A 51 -34.31 10.37 23.68
N ASN A 52 -34.02 10.32 24.98
CA ASN A 52 -34.24 9.15 25.86
C ASN A 52 -33.42 7.91 25.50
N THR A 53 -32.31 8.07 24.76
CA THR A 53 -31.37 6.97 24.49
C THR A 53 -30.06 7.18 25.25
N SER A 54 -29.27 6.12 25.40
CA SER A 54 -27.94 6.21 26.03
C SER A 54 -26.96 7.09 25.24
N VAL A 55 -27.27 7.44 23.98
CA VAL A 55 -26.41 8.24 23.11
C VAL A 55 -26.81 9.70 23.01
N GLU A 56 -27.90 10.13 23.68
CA GLU A 56 -28.42 11.50 23.60
C GLU A 56 -27.37 12.58 23.88
N SER A 57 -26.50 12.35 24.88
CA SER A 57 -25.46 13.31 25.27
C SER A 57 -24.42 13.56 24.19
N PHE A 58 -24.22 12.63 23.26
CA PHE A 58 -23.22 12.76 22.18
C PHE A 58 -23.72 13.54 20.97
N TYR A 59 -25.05 13.66 20.83
CA TYR A 59 -25.74 14.33 19.71
C TYR A 59 -26.33 15.69 20.08
N LYS A 60 -26.12 16.14 21.33
CA LYS A 60 -26.63 17.41 21.81
C LYS A 60 -25.94 18.58 21.09
N PHE A 61 -26.75 19.47 20.52
CA PHE A 61 -26.32 20.68 19.86
C PHE A 61 -26.90 21.89 20.60
N ASN A 62 -26.02 22.68 21.22
CA ASN A 62 -26.41 23.88 21.96
C ASN A 62 -25.36 24.97 21.73
N ASN A 63 -25.79 26.18 21.35
CA ASN A 63 -24.89 27.29 21.01
C ASN A 63 -23.98 27.74 22.17
N THR A 64 -24.26 27.30 23.40
CA THR A 64 -23.56 27.73 24.62
C THR A 64 -22.73 26.63 25.28
N THR A 65 -22.90 25.36 24.91
CA THR A 65 -22.21 24.22 25.52
C THR A 65 -21.71 23.26 24.45
N ASP A 66 -20.38 23.12 24.36
CA ASP A 66 -19.62 22.31 23.39
C ASP A 66 -19.68 20.79 23.68
N SER A 67 -20.87 20.25 23.92
CA SER A 67 -21.04 18.85 24.32
C SER A 67 -21.80 18.07 23.26
N GLY A 68 -21.07 17.56 22.26
CA GLY A 68 -21.55 16.58 21.28
C GLY A 68 -21.26 16.98 19.83
N TYR A 69 -20.30 16.33 19.17
CA TYR A 69 -19.94 16.58 17.76
C TYR A 69 -20.33 15.44 16.81
N TYR A 70 -20.93 14.37 17.33
CA TYR A 70 -21.28 13.19 16.52
C TYR A 70 -22.33 13.48 15.45
N TYR A 71 -23.05 14.60 15.55
CA TYR A 71 -23.96 15.04 14.50
C TYR A 71 -23.26 15.45 13.19
N LEU A 72 -21.94 15.68 13.21
CA LEU A 72 -21.14 15.98 12.02
C LEU A 72 -20.84 14.73 11.17
N ASN A 73 -20.97 13.54 11.77
CA ASN A 73 -20.79 12.27 11.08
C ASN A 73 -22.06 11.88 10.34
N SER A 74 -22.32 12.59 9.23
CA SER A 74 -23.47 12.39 8.35
C SER A 74 -23.09 11.74 7.02
N PHE A 75 -24.10 11.34 6.26
CA PHE A 75 -23.97 10.79 4.90
C PHE A 75 -24.51 11.77 3.85
N ASP A 76 -24.29 13.07 4.04
CA ASP A 76 -24.83 14.10 3.12
C ASP A 76 -24.05 14.20 1.81
N ASN A 77 -22.74 13.91 1.86
CA ASN A 77 -21.83 14.00 0.73
C ASN A 77 -20.82 12.87 0.76
N ILE A 78 -20.24 12.52 -0.40
CA ILE A 78 -19.26 11.42 -0.51
C ILE A 78 -18.04 11.62 0.40
N PHE A 79 -17.58 12.87 0.55
CA PHE A 79 -16.42 13.19 1.39
C PHE A 79 -16.73 13.03 2.89
N ILE A 80 -17.87 13.53 3.35
CA ILE A 80 -18.30 13.42 4.75
C ILE A 80 -18.60 11.96 5.11
N SER A 81 -19.27 11.25 4.19
CA SER A 81 -19.50 9.81 4.28
C SER A 81 -18.17 9.05 4.39
N GLY A 82 -17.17 9.43 3.58
CA GLY A 82 -15.83 8.84 3.64
C GLY A 82 -15.14 9.05 4.98
N VAL A 83 -15.22 10.26 5.57
CA VAL A 83 -14.69 10.53 6.92
C VAL A 83 -15.45 9.73 7.98
N THR A 84 -16.78 9.65 7.89
CA THR A 84 -17.60 8.85 8.81
C THR A 84 -17.23 7.36 8.75
N LEU A 85 -17.05 6.80 7.54
CA LEU A 85 -16.59 5.41 7.35
C LEU A 85 -15.16 5.18 7.84
N PHE A 86 -14.30 6.19 7.72
CA PHE A 86 -12.96 6.16 8.30
C PHE A 86 -13.03 6.08 9.84
N GLU A 87 -13.84 6.91 10.50
CA GLU A 87 -14.04 6.83 11.95
C GLU A 87 -14.60 5.47 12.38
N LEU A 88 -15.57 4.93 11.64
CA LEU A 88 -16.13 3.60 11.89
C LEU A 88 -15.08 2.49 11.75
N THR A 89 -14.10 2.66 10.87
CA THR A 89 -13.03 1.67 10.64
C THR A 89 -12.05 1.56 11.80
N VAL A 90 -11.88 2.63 12.58
CA VAL A 90 -11.05 2.59 13.80
C VAL A 90 -11.72 1.75 14.90
N VAL A 91 -13.02 1.41 14.76
CA VAL A 91 -13.81 0.60 15.71
C VAL A 91 -13.96 1.28 17.09
N ASN A 92 -13.39 2.46 17.30
CA ASN A 92 -13.58 3.19 18.54
C ASN A 92 -14.91 3.94 18.52
N ASN A 93 -15.74 3.76 19.56
CA ASN A 93 -17.04 4.44 19.71
C ASN A 93 -18.02 4.27 18.52
N TRP A 94 -17.81 3.27 17.65
CA TRP A 94 -18.61 3.05 16.44
C TRP A 94 -20.10 2.83 16.74
N PHE A 95 -20.42 2.21 17.88
CA PHE A 95 -21.79 1.96 18.31
C PHE A 95 -22.58 3.25 18.57
N ILE A 96 -21.90 4.35 18.92
CA ILE A 96 -22.54 5.67 19.13
C ILE A 96 -23.14 6.15 17.82
N ILE A 97 -22.37 6.04 16.72
CA ILE A 97 -22.80 6.39 15.37
C ILE A 97 -23.97 5.51 14.94
N MET A 98 -23.83 4.19 15.11
CA MET A 98 -24.87 3.22 14.77
C MET A 98 -26.18 3.50 15.51
N GLU A 99 -26.14 3.68 16.84
CA GLU A 99 -27.34 3.97 17.64
C GLU A 99 -27.96 5.33 17.30
N GLY A 100 -27.14 6.30 16.91
CA GLY A 100 -27.61 7.60 16.40
C GLY A 100 -28.50 7.44 15.16
N PHE A 101 -28.03 6.68 14.16
CA PHE A 101 -28.82 6.40 12.95
C PHE A 101 -29.98 5.44 13.21
N ALA A 102 -29.84 4.48 14.12
CA ALA A 102 -30.91 3.57 14.50
C ALA A 102 -32.09 4.32 15.13
N SER A 103 -31.79 5.27 16.02
CA SER A 103 -32.80 6.11 16.64
C SER A 103 -33.37 7.17 15.71
N ALA A 104 -32.60 7.69 14.75
CA ALA A 104 -33.05 8.75 13.86
C ALA A 104 -33.85 8.24 12.65
N VAL A 105 -33.55 7.03 12.14
CA VAL A 105 -34.13 6.48 10.91
C VAL A 105 -34.97 5.25 11.20
N SER A 106 -34.29 4.17 11.60
CA SER A 106 -34.90 2.87 11.84
C SER A 106 -33.89 1.92 12.46
N GLU A 107 -34.38 1.02 13.30
CA GLU A 107 -33.64 -0.10 13.88
C GLU A 107 -32.92 -0.97 12.82
N TRP A 108 -33.46 -1.06 11.60
CA TRP A 108 -32.84 -1.79 10.50
C TRP A 108 -31.50 -1.22 10.03
N SER A 109 -31.23 0.07 10.30
CA SER A 109 -29.93 0.69 9.99
C SER A 109 -28.77 0.02 10.73
N ARG A 110 -29.01 -0.62 11.88
CA ARG A 110 -27.99 -1.42 12.59
C ARG A 110 -27.38 -2.50 11.71
N VAL A 111 -28.16 -3.10 10.80
CA VAL A 111 -27.68 -4.13 9.87
C VAL A 111 -26.59 -3.58 8.94
N TYR A 112 -26.73 -2.35 8.47
CA TYR A 112 -25.74 -1.69 7.62
C TYR A 112 -24.40 -1.47 8.35
N PHE A 113 -24.44 -0.99 9.60
CA PHE A 113 -23.21 -0.77 10.39
C PHE A 113 -22.55 -2.10 10.79
N MET A 114 -23.34 -3.11 11.15
CA MET A 114 -22.83 -4.45 11.47
C MET A 114 -22.21 -5.14 10.25
N SER A 115 -22.82 -5.00 9.07
CA SER A 115 -22.25 -5.56 7.83
C SER A 115 -20.94 -4.86 7.46
N PHE A 116 -20.89 -3.53 7.59
CA PHE A 116 -19.65 -2.75 7.37
C PHE A 116 -18.54 -3.22 8.30
N TYR A 117 -18.83 -3.39 9.59
CA TYR A 117 -17.87 -3.86 10.58
C TYR A 117 -17.25 -5.21 10.21
N ILE A 118 -18.08 -6.20 9.86
CA ILE A 118 -17.61 -7.53 9.48
C ILE A 118 -16.74 -7.46 8.23
N VAL A 119 -17.19 -6.75 7.19
CA VAL A 119 -16.43 -6.60 5.94
C VAL A 119 -15.09 -5.91 6.19
N MET A 120 -15.07 -4.82 6.94
CA MET A 120 -13.84 -4.10 7.26
C MET A 120 -12.89 -4.90 8.14
N MET A 121 -13.40 -5.70 9.09
CA MET A 121 -12.58 -6.61 9.88
C MET A 121 -11.85 -7.62 8.98
N VAL A 122 -12.55 -8.22 8.01
CA VAL A 122 -11.94 -9.15 7.05
C VAL A 122 -10.90 -8.44 6.18
N VAL A 123 -11.25 -7.27 5.62
CA VAL A 123 -10.36 -6.47 4.78
C VAL A 123 -9.09 -6.08 5.53
N MET A 124 -9.21 -5.59 6.77
CA MET A 124 -8.07 -5.23 7.61
C MET A 124 -7.18 -6.44 7.90
N ASN A 125 -7.77 -7.60 8.19
CA ASN A 125 -6.98 -8.82 8.40
C ASN A 125 -6.23 -9.26 7.14
N ILE A 126 -6.87 -9.19 5.97
CA ILE A 126 -6.21 -9.49 4.68
C ILE A 126 -5.05 -8.51 4.44
N ILE A 127 -5.26 -7.22 4.69
CA ILE A 127 -4.22 -6.19 4.55
C ILE A 127 -3.05 -6.48 5.48
N VAL A 128 -3.32 -6.76 6.76
CA VAL A 128 -2.27 -7.09 7.74
C VAL A 128 -1.50 -8.33 7.31
N ALA A 129 -2.18 -9.39 6.88
CA ALA A 129 -1.53 -10.61 6.39
C ALA A 129 -0.62 -10.33 5.19
N PHE A 130 -1.12 -9.59 4.18
CA PHE A 130 -0.35 -9.21 2.99
C PHE A 130 0.87 -8.35 3.34
N VAL A 131 0.71 -7.41 4.28
CA VAL A 131 1.82 -6.57 4.77
C VAL A 131 2.88 -7.43 5.44
N LEU A 132 2.47 -8.32 6.35
CA LEU A 132 3.37 -9.25 7.04
C LEU A 132 4.13 -10.14 6.06
N GLU A 133 3.44 -10.73 5.07
CA GLU A 133 4.06 -11.55 4.02
C GLU A 133 5.11 -10.74 3.24
N SER A 134 4.76 -9.51 2.84
CA SER A 134 5.70 -8.58 2.19
C SER A 134 6.93 -8.24 3.04
N PHE A 135 6.77 -8.11 4.37
CA PHE A 135 7.88 -7.88 5.28
C PHE A 135 8.75 -9.13 5.47
N ILE A 136 8.13 -10.29 5.67
CA ILE A 136 8.82 -11.57 5.79
C ILE A 136 9.63 -11.87 4.53
N PHE A 137 9.03 -11.65 3.36
CA PHE A 137 9.71 -11.78 2.08
C PHE A 137 10.93 -10.85 2.01
N ARG A 138 10.79 -9.57 2.40
CA ARG A 138 11.90 -8.61 2.38
C ARG A 138 13.01 -8.93 3.38
N ILE A 139 12.67 -9.43 4.56
CA ILE A 139 13.65 -9.84 5.59
C ILE A 139 14.41 -11.07 5.12
N SER A 140 13.70 -12.08 4.59
CA SER A 140 14.29 -13.30 4.05
C SER A 140 15.19 -13.01 2.85
N TYR A 141 14.75 -12.11 1.97
CA TYR A 141 15.54 -11.57 0.86
C TYR A 141 16.86 -10.95 1.34
N ARG A 142 16.81 -10.05 2.33
CA ARG A 142 18.03 -9.42 2.87
C ARG A 142 18.98 -10.44 3.47
N ARG A 143 18.46 -11.46 4.17
CA ARG A 143 19.27 -12.51 4.80
C ARG A 143 19.97 -13.39 3.76
N GLN A 144 19.26 -13.85 2.72
CA GLN A 144 19.84 -14.75 1.72
C GLN A 144 20.90 -14.08 0.85
N MET A 145 20.77 -12.78 0.58
CA MET A 145 21.69 -12.08 -0.32
C MET A 145 22.91 -11.44 0.36
N HIS A 146 23.07 -11.57 1.68
CA HIS A 146 24.18 -10.92 2.42
C HIS A 146 24.38 -9.43 2.06
N LEU A 147 23.27 -8.74 1.77
CA LEU A 147 23.27 -7.33 1.36
C LEU A 147 23.48 -6.46 2.60
N ASP A 148 24.70 -5.95 2.79
CA ASP A 148 25.08 -5.04 3.87
C ASP A 148 24.66 -3.57 3.60
N ASP A 149 24.34 -3.20 2.34
CA ASP A 149 24.00 -1.83 1.97
C ASP A 149 22.62 -1.70 1.28
N ILE A 150 21.91 -0.61 1.62
CA ILE A 150 20.53 -0.31 1.20
C ILE A 150 20.44 0.00 -0.31
N ASN A 151 21.56 0.38 -0.93
CA ASN A 151 21.63 0.81 -2.33
C ASN A 151 21.79 -0.34 -3.33
N ASP A 152 22.18 -1.53 -2.89
CA ASP A 152 22.38 -2.70 -3.77
C ASP A 152 21.09 -3.53 -3.95
N HIS A 153 19.98 -3.05 -3.39
CA HIS A 153 18.70 -3.76 -3.38
C HIS A 153 17.98 -3.84 -4.72
N GLY A 154 18.37 -3.05 -5.72
CA GLY A 154 17.57 -2.87 -6.95
C GLY A 154 18.16 -3.46 -8.22
N VAL A 155 19.49 -3.57 -8.33
CA VAL A 155 20.16 -3.72 -9.62
C VAL A 155 21.01 -4.98 -9.63
N TYR A 156 20.69 -5.91 -10.53
CA TYR A 156 21.65 -6.94 -10.91
C TYR A 156 22.67 -6.27 -11.84
N LYS A 157 23.91 -6.15 -11.37
CA LYS A 157 25.04 -5.65 -12.14
C LYS A 157 25.80 -6.84 -12.67
N GLU A 158 25.90 -6.93 -13.98
CA GLU A 158 26.75 -7.91 -14.64
C GLU A 158 27.81 -7.16 -15.42
N GLU A 159 29.07 -7.47 -15.13
CA GLU A 159 30.21 -6.94 -15.86
C GLU A 159 30.67 -8.04 -16.83
N ILE A 160 30.54 -7.78 -18.12
CA ILE A 160 30.98 -8.68 -19.17
C ILE A 160 32.19 -8.03 -19.83
N THR A 161 33.34 -8.70 -19.75
CA THR A 161 34.55 -8.29 -20.45
C THR A 161 34.61 -9.01 -21.79
N LEU A 162 34.66 -8.24 -22.88
CA LEU A 162 34.85 -8.74 -24.24
C LEU A 162 36.29 -8.54 -24.66
N THR A 163 36.85 -9.58 -25.26
CA THR A 163 38.14 -9.55 -25.94
C THR A 163 37.99 -8.80 -27.26
N GLU A 164 39.06 -8.19 -27.78
CA GLU A 164 39.03 -7.46 -29.06
C GLU A 164 38.49 -8.30 -30.24
N ASP A 165 38.82 -9.60 -30.29
CA ASP A 165 38.27 -10.53 -31.28
C ASP A 165 36.74 -10.69 -31.17
N GLU A 166 36.23 -10.80 -29.94
CA GLU A 166 34.80 -10.94 -29.69
C GLU A 166 34.05 -9.64 -30.01
N MET A 167 34.66 -8.48 -29.75
CA MET A 167 34.14 -7.17 -30.13
C MET A 167 34.08 -7.02 -31.66
N HIS A 168 35.08 -7.52 -32.38
CA HIS A 168 35.07 -7.52 -33.84
C HIS A 168 33.96 -8.43 -34.41
N MET A 169 33.74 -9.61 -33.82
CA MET A 169 32.64 -10.50 -34.21
C MET A 169 31.26 -9.89 -33.98
N VAL A 170 31.08 -9.10 -32.90
CA VAL A 170 29.82 -8.40 -32.62
C VAL A 170 29.58 -7.24 -33.59
N SER A 171 30.62 -6.49 -33.95
CA SER A 171 30.49 -5.32 -34.84
C SER A 171 30.38 -5.68 -36.32
N VAL A 172 30.94 -6.82 -36.75
CA VAL A 172 30.97 -7.25 -38.15
C VAL A 172 30.32 -8.64 -38.28
N HIS A 173 29.02 -8.64 -38.62
CA HIS A 173 28.22 -9.87 -38.77
C HIS A 173 28.68 -10.84 -39.88
N SER A 174 29.58 -10.41 -40.75
CA SER A 174 30.16 -11.22 -41.84
C SER A 174 31.55 -11.80 -41.50
N ALA A 175 32.05 -11.61 -40.28
CA ALA A 175 33.36 -12.10 -39.89
C ALA A 175 33.39 -13.64 -39.75
N PRO A 176 34.43 -14.32 -40.26
CA PRO A 176 34.60 -15.76 -40.05
C PRO A 176 34.90 -16.08 -38.58
N VAL A 177 34.29 -17.14 -38.05
CA VAL A 177 34.37 -17.60 -36.62
C VAL A 177 35.75 -18.19 -36.26
N THR A 178 36.80 -17.88 -37.04
CA THR A 178 38.09 -18.56 -36.95
C THR A 178 39.08 -17.93 -35.96
N GLY A 179 38.70 -16.89 -35.21
CA GLY A 179 39.51 -16.35 -34.09
C GLY A 179 40.94 -15.91 -34.48
N GLN A 180 41.16 -15.59 -35.75
CA GLN A 180 42.49 -15.37 -36.34
C GLN A 180 42.79 -13.90 -36.64
N PHE A 181 42.01 -12.95 -36.12
CA PHE A 181 42.15 -11.54 -36.50
C PHE A 181 43.42 -10.88 -35.91
N ILE A 182 44.03 -11.47 -34.87
CA ILE A 182 45.14 -10.84 -34.12
C ILE A 182 46.32 -11.81 -33.96
N ALA A 183 47.02 -12.14 -35.04
CA ALA A 183 48.40 -12.62 -34.94
C ALA A 183 49.42 -11.45 -34.91
N SER A 184 48.95 -10.20 -34.87
CA SER A 184 49.72 -9.01 -35.25
C SER A 184 49.68 -7.84 -34.26
N GLN A 185 48.96 -7.89 -33.14
CA GLN A 185 48.94 -6.79 -32.16
C GLN A 185 49.66 -7.17 -30.87
N THR A 186 50.39 -6.19 -30.32
CA THR A 186 51.32 -6.34 -29.20
C THR A 186 50.66 -6.20 -27.82
N GLU A 187 49.42 -5.71 -27.72
CA GLU A 187 48.65 -5.68 -26.46
C GLU A 187 47.16 -5.95 -26.74
N PRO A 188 46.53 -6.96 -26.12
CA PRO A 188 45.11 -7.23 -26.32
C PRO A 188 44.26 -6.17 -25.59
N GLY A 189 43.44 -5.44 -26.34
CA GLY A 189 42.47 -4.49 -25.76
C GLY A 189 41.32 -5.24 -25.08
N LEU A 190 41.06 -4.95 -23.80
CA LEU A 190 39.90 -5.47 -23.07
C LEU A 190 38.79 -4.41 -23.01
N TYR A 191 37.60 -4.76 -23.47
CA TYR A 191 36.43 -3.88 -23.41
C TYR A 191 35.48 -4.36 -22.31
N ALA A 192 35.30 -3.56 -21.26
CA ALA A 192 34.36 -3.85 -20.19
C ALA A 192 32.99 -3.22 -20.48
N PHE A 193 31.94 -4.06 -20.50
CA PHE A 193 30.55 -3.63 -20.59
C PHE A 193 29.86 -3.84 -19.25
N HIS A 194 29.14 -2.82 -18.80
CA HIS A 194 28.38 -2.88 -17.56
C HIS A 194 26.88 -2.93 -17.88
N GLY A 195 26.27 -4.09 -17.62
CA GLY A 195 24.83 -4.27 -17.72
C GLY A 195 24.17 -4.02 -16.37
N GLU A 196 23.22 -3.10 -16.33
CA GLU A 196 22.39 -2.86 -15.14
C GLU A 196 20.94 -3.25 -15.44
N ARG A 197 20.40 -4.22 -14.68
CA ARG A 197 18.98 -4.59 -14.76
C ARG A 197 18.31 -4.51 -13.40
N ASN A 198 17.13 -3.89 -13.35
CA ASN A 198 16.30 -3.94 -12.14
C ASN A 198 15.78 -5.36 -11.89
N ARG A 199 16.00 -5.89 -10.68
CA ARG A 199 15.52 -7.23 -10.29
C ARG A 199 14.00 -7.24 -10.14
N GLY A 200 13.34 -8.17 -10.83
CA GLY A 200 11.88 -8.35 -10.82
C GLY A 200 11.43 -9.43 -9.83
N ARG A 201 10.10 -9.53 -9.59
CA ARG A 201 9.49 -10.54 -8.70
C ARG A 201 9.73 -11.99 -9.18
N GLU A 202 9.92 -12.16 -10.48
CA GLU A 202 10.04 -13.45 -11.17
C GLU A 202 11.38 -14.15 -10.87
N ASP A 203 12.49 -13.42 -10.97
CA ASP A 203 13.84 -13.87 -10.61
C ASP A 203 13.91 -14.42 -9.18
N PHE A 204 13.05 -13.89 -8.30
CA PHE A 204 12.95 -14.32 -6.91
C PHE A 204 12.15 -15.60 -6.73
N SER A 205 11.02 -15.73 -7.41
CA SER A 205 10.25 -16.98 -7.36
C SER A 205 11.10 -18.16 -7.83
N LEU A 206 11.89 -17.97 -8.89
CA LEU A 206 12.79 -19.00 -9.43
C LEU A 206 13.87 -19.44 -8.44
N ARG A 207 14.37 -18.55 -7.58
CA ARG A 207 15.36 -18.91 -6.53
C ARG A 207 14.73 -19.45 -5.26
N MET A 208 13.54 -18.97 -4.88
CA MET A 208 12.85 -19.38 -3.65
C MET A 208 12.25 -20.79 -3.76
N TYR A 209 11.86 -21.20 -4.97
CA TYR A 209 11.32 -22.54 -5.26
C TYR A 209 12.37 -23.48 -5.90
N HIS A 210 13.66 -23.15 -5.81
CA HIS A 210 14.74 -23.97 -6.37
C HIS A 210 15.20 -25.12 -5.44
N ASP A 211 14.50 -25.36 -4.34
CA ASP A 211 14.73 -26.51 -3.45
C ASP A 211 13.67 -27.60 -3.70
#